data_AF-A0A1F3DLY1-F1
#
_entry.id   AF-A0A1F3DLY1-F1
#
_cell.length_a   1.000
_cell.length_b   1.000
_cell.length_c   1.000
_cell.angle_alpha   90.00
_cell.angle_beta   90.00
_cell.angle_gamma   90.00
#
_symmetry.space_group_name_H-M   'P 1'
#
loop_
_entity.id
_entity.type
_entity.pdbx_description
1 polymer ?
#
loop_
_entity_poly.entity_id
_entity_poly.type
_entity_poly.pdbx_seq_one_letter_code
_entity_poly.pdbx_strand_id
1 'polypeptide(L)'
;MTKITKLLLLSLLVLLLTTCDNPKTDNSLPLSTPEAEGVSSAAVLAFVEAADKEANEIHSFMLLRHGNVIAEGWWKPYAPELKHTID
;
A
#
# COMPACT_ATOMS: atom_id res chain seq x y z
N MET A 1 -39.54 -30.68 -23.06
CA MET A 1 -38.15 -31.05 -22.70
C MET A 1 -37.17 -29.89 -22.91
N THR A 2 -37.24 -29.14 -24.01
CA THR A 2 -36.33 -28.01 -24.33
C THR A 2 -36.38 -26.81 -23.37
N LYS A 3 -37.51 -26.53 -22.73
CA LYS A 3 -37.65 -25.39 -21.78
C LYS A 3 -36.90 -25.61 -20.46
N ILE A 4 -36.90 -26.84 -19.94
CA ILE A 4 -36.24 -27.21 -18.69
C ILE A 4 -34.72 -27.19 -18.87
N THR A 5 -34.22 -27.71 -19.99
CA THR A 5 -32.79 -27.66 -20.34
C THR A 5 -32.29 -26.22 -20.50
N LYS A 6 -33.10 -25.32 -21.09
CA LYS A 6 -32.78 -23.88 -21.17
C LYS A 6 -32.70 -23.21 -19.81
N LEU A 7 -33.61 -23.55 -18.90
CA LEU A 7 -33.63 -22.99 -17.55
C LEU A 7 -32.42 -23.46 -16.73
N LEU A 8 -32.06 -24.74 -16.85
CA LEU A 8 -30.87 -25.32 -16.21
C LEU A 8 -29.57 -24.76 -16.78
N LEU A 9 -29.49 -24.53 -18.09
CA LEU A 9 -28.34 -23.85 -18.70
C LEU A 9 -28.21 -22.41 -18.23
N LEU A 10 -29.33 -21.70 -18.08
CA LEU A 10 -29.33 -20.31 -17.62
C LEU A 10 -28.89 -20.22 -16.15
N SER A 11 -29.36 -21.12 -15.29
CA SER A 11 -28.93 -21.15 -13.88
C SER A 11 -27.45 -21.54 -13.74
N LEU A 12 -26.97 -22.47 -14.57
CA LEU A 12 -25.55 -22.86 -14.59
C LEU A 12 -24.67 -21.70 -15.07
N LEU A 13 -25.11 -20.96 -16.09
CA LEU A 13 -24.43 -19.77 -16.61
C LEU A 13 -24.36 -18.65 -15.57
N VAL A 14 -25.44 -18.40 -14.83
CA VAL A 14 -25.46 -17.40 -13.74
C VAL A 14 -24.50 -17.81 -12.62
N LEU A 15 -24.44 -19.10 -12.25
CA LEU A 15 -23.53 -19.62 -11.23
C LEU A 15 -22.05 -19.54 -11.66
N LEU A 16 -21.76 -19.68 -12.96
CA LEU A 16 -20.43 -19.52 -13.56
C LEU A 16 -19.97 -18.05 -13.60
N LEU A 17 -20.90 -17.09 -13.65
CA LEU A 17 -20.60 -15.65 -13.69
C LEU A 17 -20.40 -15.03 -12.29
N THR A 18 -20.79 -15.74 -11.23
CA THR A 18 -20.63 -15.29 -9.84
C THR A 18 -19.36 -15.87 -9.22
N THR A 19 -18.20 -15.66 -9.85
CA THR A 19 -16.94 -15.75 -9.08
C THR A 19 -16.88 -14.51 -8.21
N CYS A 20 -17.20 -14.67 -6.93
CA CYS A 20 -17.00 -13.63 -5.93
C CYS A 20 -15.48 -13.42 -5.80
N ASP A 21 -14.96 -12.34 -6.38
CA ASP A 21 -13.62 -11.87 -6.05
C ASP A 21 -13.58 -11.62 -4.55
N ASN A 22 -12.80 -12.43 -3.83
CA ASN A 22 -12.45 -12.12 -2.45
C ASN A 22 -11.51 -10.91 -2.52
N PRO A 23 -11.90 -9.72 -2.06
CA PRO A 23 -10.95 -8.62 -2.00
C PRO A 23 -9.83 -9.10 -1.09
N LYS A 24 -8.63 -9.26 -1.66
CA LYS A 24 -7.43 -9.31 -0.82
C LYS A 24 -7.44 -7.96 -0.11
N THR A 25 -7.67 -7.97 1.19
CA THR A 25 -7.44 -6.79 2.03
C THR A 25 -5.94 -6.54 1.98
N ASP A 26 -5.52 -5.75 1.01
CA ASP A 26 -4.18 -5.21 1.00
C ASP A 26 -4.12 -4.27 2.21
N ASN A 27 -3.42 -4.70 3.25
CA ASN A 27 -3.21 -3.89 4.45
C ASN A 27 -2.18 -2.77 4.18
N SER A 28 -1.86 -2.50 2.91
CA SER A 28 -1.02 -1.39 2.50
C SER A 28 -1.69 -0.07 2.82
N LEU A 29 -0.89 0.88 3.31
CA LEU A 29 -1.35 2.24 3.48
C LEU A 29 -1.48 2.90 2.11
N PRO A 30 -2.52 3.73 1.89
CA PRO A 30 -2.65 4.46 0.63
C PRO A 30 -1.48 5.42 0.43
N LEU A 31 -1.06 5.59 -0.82
CA LEU A 31 0.02 6.49 -1.21
C LEU A 31 -0.54 7.84 -1.68
N SER A 32 0.17 8.93 -1.38
CA SER A 32 -0.08 10.27 -1.89
C SER A 32 1.25 10.99 -2.12
N THR A 33 1.23 12.20 -2.69
CA THR A 33 2.44 13.04 -2.79
C THR A 33 2.49 14.05 -1.65
N PRO A 34 3.67 14.52 -1.24
CA PRO A 34 3.77 15.61 -0.28
C PRO A 34 2.90 16.80 -0.68
N GLU A 35 2.98 17.24 -1.95
CA GLU A 35 2.27 18.41 -2.44
C GLU A 35 0.75 18.24 -2.39
N ALA A 36 0.24 17.04 -2.72
CA ALA A 36 -1.19 16.75 -2.65
C ALA A 36 -1.72 16.81 -1.21
N GLU A 37 -0.88 16.51 -0.22
CA GLU A 37 -1.20 16.61 1.21
C GLU A 37 -0.79 17.95 1.85
N GLY A 38 -0.35 18.93 1.06
CA GLY A 38 0.03 20.27 1.53
C GLY A 38 1.41 20.34 2.20
N VAL A 39 2.31 19.41 1.88
CA VAL A 39 3.67 19.33 2.39
C VAL A 39 4.67 19.61 1.26
N SER A 40 5.71 20.39 1.54
CA SER A 40 6.79 20.64 0.57
C SER A 40 7.71 19.43 0.47
N SER A 41 7.86 18.83 -0.71
CA SER A 41 8.86 17.77 -0.95
C SER A 41 10.29 18.23 -0.64
N ALA A 42 10.63 19.49 -0.93
CA ALA A 42 11.95 20.05 -0.60
C ALA A 42 12.22 20.09 0.90
N ALA A 43 11.20 20.40 1.71
CA ALA A 43 11.33 20.38 3.17
C ALA A 43 11.50 18.94 3.70
N VAL A 44 10.78 17.98 3.12
CA VAL A 44 10.94 16.55 3.45
C VAL A 44 12.35 16.08 3.11
N LEU A 45 12.87 16.42 1.94
CA LEU A 45 14.23 16.08 1.53
C LEU A 45 15.27 16.70 2.47
N ALA A 46 15.14 17.98 2.79
CA ALA A 46 16.05 18.65 3.73
C ALA A 46 16.07 17.98 5.10
N PHE A 47 14.91 17.50 5.58
CA PHE A 47 14.84 16.71 6.81
C PHE A 47 15.61 15.39 6.68
N VAL A 48 15.40 14.63 5.61
CA VAL A 48 16.09 13.34 5.38
C VAL A 48 17.60 13.54 5.26
N GLU A 49 18.05 14.58 4.56
CA GLU A 49 19.47 14.92 4.44
C GLU A 49 20.11 15.35 5.77
N ALA A 50 19.36 16.03 6.65
CA ALA A 50 19.84 16.36 7.98
C ALA A 50 19.90 15.10 8.87
N ALA A 51 18.89 14.24 8.77
CA ALA A 51 18.83 12.97 9.49
C ALA A 51 20.00 12.05 9.09
N ASP A 52 20.33 11.97 7.80
CA ASP A 52 21.48 11.20 7.29
C ASP A 52 22.83 11.66 7.87
N LYS A 53 22.97 12.95 8.21
CA LYS A 53 24.21 13.52 8.74
C LYS A 53 24.33 13.42 10.26
N GLU A 54 23.23 13.62 10.97
CA GLU A 54 23.25 13.87 12.41
C GLU A 54 22.74 12.69 13.24
N ALA A 55 21.91 11.82 12.65
CA ALA A 55 21.28 10.75 13.41
C ALA A 55 22.08 9.45 13.30
N ASN A 56 22.68 9.04 14.42
CA ASN A 56 23.18 7.68 14.55
C ASN A 56 21.99 6.71 14.60
N GLU A 57 22.06 5.61 13.83
CA GLU A 57 21.15 4.45 13.89
C GLU A 57 19.71 4.64 13.36
N ILE A 58 19.51 5.48 12.33
CA ILE A 58 18.21 5.46 11.60
C ILE A 58 18.20 4.34 10.56
N HIS A 59 17.19 3.47 10.66
CA HIS A 59 17.02 2.33 9.75
C HIS A 59 16.00 2.60 8.64
N SER A 60 14.98 3.40 8.94
CA SER A 60 13.95 3.78 7.98
C SER A 60 13.29 5.10 8.36
N PHE A 61 12.66 5.72 7.39
CA PHE A 61 11.85 6.92 7.53
C PHE A 61 10.53 6.68 6.79
N MET A 62 9.43 7.05 7.41
CA MET A 62 8.10 7.03 6.79
C MET A 62 7.29 8.20 7.36
N LEU A 63 6.69 8.99 6.48
CA LEU A 63 5.88 10.16 6.83
C LEU A 63 4.45 9.97 6.32
N LEU A 64 3.49 10.04 7.24
CA LEU A 64 2.07 9.94 6.94
C LEU A 64 1.37 11.29 7.14
N ARG A 65 0.45 11.62 6.24
CA ARG A 65 -0.44 12.79 6.36
C ARG A 65 -1.83 12.45 5.84
N HIS A 66 -2.86 12.80 6.61
CA HIS A 66 -4.27 12.47 6.32
C HIS A 66 -4.54 10.98 6.02
N GLY A 67 -3.73 10.08 6.59
CA GLY A 67 -3.84 8.63 6.37
C GLY A 67 -3.07 8.09 5.17
N ASN A 68 -2.41 8.95 4.38
CA ASN A 68 -1.61 8.57 3.24
C ASN A 68 -0.11 8.59 3.57
N VAL A 69 0.66 7.65 3.05
CA VAL A 69 2.13 7.74 3.03
C VAL A 69 2.51 8.77 1.98
N ILE A 70 3.28 9.78 2.38
CA ILE A 70 3.71 10.88 1.49
C ILE A 70 5.21 10.87 1.22
N ALA A 71 6.01 10.19 2.04
CA ALA A 71 7.43 9.95 1.80
C ALA A 71 7.90 8.77 2.64
N GLU A 72 8.79 7.95 2.08
CA GLU A 72 9.42 6.84 2.76
C GLU A 72 10.82 6.58 2.22
N GLY A 73 11.68 5.96 3.04
CA GLY A 73 13.04 5.62 2.67
C GLY A 73 13.69 4.68 3.68
N TRP A 74 14.67 3.91 3.20
CA TRP A 74 15.45 2.98 3.99
C TRP A 74 16.93 3.19 3.73
N TRP A 75 17.71 3.33 4.80
CA TRP A 75 19.16 3.40 4.69
C TRP A 75 19.72 2.00 4.46
N LYS A 76 20.78 1.86 3.66
CA LYS A 76 21.41 0.55 3.49
C LYS A 76 22.01 0.08 4.83
N PRO A 77 21.89 -1.21 5.18
CA PRO A 77 21.35 -2.33 4.38
C PRO A 77 19.85 -2.63 4.59
N TYR A 78 19.08 -1.73 5.20
CA TYR A 78 17.66 -1.93 5.53
C TYR A 78 16.74 -1.82 4.30
N ALA A 79 15.55 -2.42 4.40
CA ALA A 79 14.54 -2.49 3.33
C ALA A 79 13.12 -2.65 3.93
N PRO A 80 12.05 -2.28 3.19
CA PRO A 80 10.65 -2.37 3.66
C PRO A 80 10.22 -3.76 4.16
N GLU A 81 10.83 -4.80 3.58
CA GLU A 81 10.52 -6.21 3.77
C GLU A 81 11.23 -6.78 4.99
N LEU A 82 12.26 -6.08 5.49
CA LEU A 82 13.00 -6.46 6.68
C LEU A 82 12.22 -5.99 7.91
N LYS A 83 11.78 -6.94 8.73
CA LYS A 83 11.11 -6.64 9.98
C LYS A 83 12.08 -5.95 10.93
N HIS A 84 11.67 -4.79 11.44
CA HIS A 84 12.36 -4.19 12.58
C HIS A 84 12.10 -5.08 13.79
N THR A 85 13.16 -5.63 14.37
CA THR A 85 13.06 -6.41 15.61
C THR A 85 13.31 -5.44 16.74
N ILE A 86 12.35 -5.27 17.63
CA ILE A 86 12.57 -4.54 18.89
C ILE A 86 13.08 -5.59 19.86
N ASP A 87 14.37 -5.52 20.21
CA ASP A 87 14.93 -6.32 21.31
C ASP A 87 14.45 -5.79 22.68
#